data_AF-A0A6J5Y2E0-F1
#
_entry.id   AF-A0A6J5Y2E0-F1
#
_cell.length_a   1.000
_cell.length_b   1.000
_cell.length_c   1.000
_cell.angle_alpha   90.00
_cell.angle_beta   90.00
_cell.angle_gamma   90.00
#
_symmetry.space_group_name_H-M   'P 1'
#
loop_
_entity.id
_entity.type
_entity.pdbx_description
1 polymer ?
#
loop_
_entity_poly.entity_id
_entity_poly.type
_entity_poly.pdbx_seq_one_letter_code
_entity_poly.pdbx_strand_id
1 'polypeptide(L)' 'MSTRTLCIKGADEELVDQKKYLEESCQPKCVKPLIEYQACVKRVEADNNGDKHCTGQYFDYISCVDKCVAPKLFGALK' A
#
# COMPACT_ATOMS: atom_id res chain seq x y z
N MET A 1 -3.59 32.55 20.97
CA MET A 1 -2.34 31.76 20.86
C MET A 1 -2.33 31.15 19.46
N SER A 2 -1.85 31.89 18.47
CA SER A 2 -0.47 31.84 17.94
C SER A 2 -0.30 30.73 16.89
N THR A 3 -0.78 31.06 15.69
CA THR A 3 -0.21 30.79 14.36
C THR A 3 0.70 29.57 14.17
N ARG A 4 0.19 28.60 13.40
CA ARG A 4 0.90 28.05 12.23
C ARG A 4 -0.08 27.85 11.08
N THR A 5 -0.50 28.99 10.52
CA THR A 5 -0.94 29.05 9.13
C THR A 5 0.26 28.68 8.26
N LEU A 6 0.32 27.43 7.81
CA LEU A 6 1.06 27.11 6.59
C LEU A 6 0.04 27.24 5.44
N CYS A 7 0.19 28.32 4.69
CA CYS A 7 -0.60 28.62 3.51
C CYS A 7 -0.52 27.48 2.48
N ILE A 8 -1.56 26.63 2.38
CA ILE A 8 -1.85 25.94 1.11
C ILE A 8 -2.62 26.98 0.28
N LYS A 9 -1.89 27.82 -0.46
CA LYS A 9 -2.49 28.67 -1.48
C LYS A 9 -2.67 27.84 -2.75
N GLY A 10 -3.92 27.48 -3.06
CA GLY A 10 -4.37 27.19 -4.42
C GLY A 10 -4.88 25.79 -4.68
N ALA A 11 -6.02 25.76 -5.39
CA ALA A 11 -6.61 24.68 -6.17
C ALA A 11 -7.46 23.63 -5.42
N ASP A 12 -8.77 23.79 -5.61
CA ASP A 12 -9.84 22.80 -5.52
C ASP A 12 -9.66 21.70 -6.59
N GLU A 13 -8.47 21.12 -6.70
CA GLU A 13 -8.16 19.95 -7.54
C GLU A 13 -7.75 18.85 -6.56
N GLU A 14 -8.60 17.85 -6.36
CA GLU A 14 -8.31 16.73 -5.46
C GLU A 14 -6.99 16.08 -5.91
N LEU A 15 -5.93 16.31 -5.12
CA LEU A 15 -4.59 15.84 -5.45
C LEU A 15 -4.57 14.32 -5.26
N VAL A 16 -4.89 13.59 -6.33
CA VAL A 16 -4.99 12.12 -6.31
C VAL A 16 -3.61 11.51 -6.12
N ASP A 17 -3.46 10.66 -5.10
CA ASP A 17 -2.26 9.85 -4.94
C ASP A 17 -2.17 8.80 -6.05
N GLN A 18 -1.34 9.11 -7.04
CA GLN A 18 -1.10 8.26 -8.20
C GLN A 18 -0.50 6.92 -7.82
N LYS A 19 0.21 6.84 -6.68
CA LYS A 19 0.74 5.57 -6.17
C LYS A 19 -0.39 4.62 -5.82
N LYS A 20 -1.35 5.08 -5.00
CA LYS A 20 -2.49 4.27 -4.56
C LYS A 20 -3.29 3.69 -5.72
N TYR A 21 -3.58 4.52 -6.73
CA TYR A 21 -4.28 4.07 -7.94
C TYR A 21 -3.52 2.97 -8.69
N LEU A 22 -2.19 3.13 -8.82
CA LEU A 22 -1.36 2.14 -9.48
C LEU A 22 -1.26 0.83 -8.67
N GLU A 23 -1.15 0.93 -7.34
CA GLU A 23 -1.17 -0.24 -6.45
C GLU A 23 -2.46 -1.04 -6.61
N GLU A 24 -3.63 -0.38 -6.58
CA GLU A 24 -4.95 -1.00 -6.80
C GLU A 24 -5.04 -1.71 -8.16
N SER A 25 -4.51 -1.08 -9.22
CA SER A 25 -4.46 -1.69 -10.56
C SER A 25 -3.54 -2.93 -10.64
N CYS A 26 -2.58 -3.05 -9.73
CA CYS A 26 -1.58 -4.11 -9.69
C CYS A 26 -1.98 -5.27 -8.77
N GLN A 27 -2.88 -5.06 -7.79
CA GLN A 27 -3.41 -6.13 -6.92
C GLN A 27 -3.93 -7.36 -7.68
N PRO A 28 -4.77 -7.26 -8.74
CA PRO A 28 -5.28 -8.43 -9.46
C PRO A 28 -4.21 -9.21 -10.23
N LYS A 29 -2.97 -8.71 -10.34
CA LYS A 29 -1.83 -9.43 -10.93
C LYS A 29 -1.04 -10.21 -9.88
N CYS A 30 -1.23 -9.90 -8.60
CA CYS A 30 -0.51 -10.45 -7.46
C CYS A 30 -1.42 -11.31 -6.56
N VAL A 31 -2.40 -11.99 -7.16
CA VAL A 31 -3.45 -12.74 -6.43
C VAL A 31 -2.87 -13.88 -5.58
N LYS A 32 -1.88 -14.60 -6.11
CA LYS A 32 -1.27 -15.72 -5.37
C LYS A 32 -0.66 -15.29 -4.03
N PRO A 33 0.31 -14.35 -3.97
CA PRO A 33 0.85 -13.90 -2.69
C PRO A 33 -0.19 -13.18 -1.82
N LEU A 34 -1.21 -12.55 -2.42
CA LEU A 34 -2.33 -11.97 -1.66
C LEU A 34 -3.13 -13.04 -0.90
N ILE A 35 -3.44 -14.18 -1.53
CA ILE A 35 -4.14 -15.30 -0.87
C ILE A 35 -3.28 -15.89 0.26
N GLU A 36 -1.98 -16.06 0.04
CA GLU A 36 -1.05 -16.58 1.05
C GLU A 36 -0.94 -15.63 2.25
N TYR A 37 -0.89 -14.32 2.00
CA TYR A 37 -0.95 -13.29 3.04
C TYR A 37 -2.27 -13.36 3.82
N GLN A 38 -3.42 -13.42 3.15
CA GLN A 38 -4.73 -13.52 3.81
C GLN A 38 -4.87 -14.80 4.65
N ALA A 39 -4.33 -15.92 4.18
CA ALA A 39 -4.28 -17.16 4.95
C ALA A 39 -3.41 -17.01 6.21
N CYS A 40 -2.29 -16.27 6.10
CA CYS A 40 -1.49 -15.92 7.26
C CYS A 40 -2.24 -15.03 8.26
N VAL A 41 -2.95 -13.99 7.79
CA VAL A 41 -3.72 -13.09 8.67
C VAL A 41 -4.71 -13.89 9.51
N LYS A 42 -5.50 -14.78 8.89
CA LYS A 42 -6.45 -15.65 9.62
C LYS A 42 -5.78 -16.56 10.65
N ARG A 43 -4.56 -17.01 10.39
CA ARG A 43 -3.77 -17.82 11.35
C ARG A 43 -3.29 -16.98 12.54
N VAL A 44 -2.95 -15.72 12.31
CA VAL A 44 -2.48 -14.78 13.36
C VAL A 44 -3.64 -14.22 14.18
N GLU A 45 -4.83 -14.05 13.60
CA GLU A 45 -6.03 -13.62 14.34
C GLU A 45 -6.40 -14.55 15.51
N ALA A 46 -6.07 -15.84 15.40
CA ALA A 46 -6.27 -16.82 16.47
C ALA A 46 -5.18 -16.78 17.56
N ASP A 47 -4.17 -15.91 17.43
CA ASP A 47 -3.04 -15.81 18.34
C ASP A 47 -3.23 -14.71 19.38
N ASN A 48 -3.14 -15.07 20.66
CA ASN A 48 -3.29 -14.13 21.77
C ASN A 48 -1.94 -13.72 22.39
N ASN A 49 -0.84 -14.38 21.99
CA ASN A 49 0.49 -14.16 22.59
C ASN A 49 1.32 -13.09 21.87
N GLY A 50 0.94 -12.73 20.64
CA GLY A 50 1.60 -11.70 19.84
C GLY A 50 2.90 -12.14 19.15
N ASP A 51 3.27 -13.42 19.24
CA ASP A 51 4.51 -13.95 18.64
C ASP A 51 4.37 -14.29 17.14
N LYS A 52 3.14 -14.50 16.65
CA LYS A 52 2.92 -14.82 15.24
C LYS A 52 2.82 -13.55 14.40
N HIS A 53 3.55 -13.53 13.27
CA HIS A 53 3.55 -12.42 12.32
C HIS A 53 3.40 -12.92 10.88
N CYS A 54 2.99 -12.00 9.99
CA CYS A 54 2.83 -12.23 8.55
C CYS A 54 3.78 -11.39 7.70
N THR A 55 4.85 -10.84 8.30
CA THR A 55 5.80 -9.96 7.61
C THR A 55 6.42 -10.59 6.37
N GLY A 56 6.74 -11.89 6.41
CA GLY A 56 7.25 -12.61 5.23
C GLY A 56 6.26 -12.61 4.07
N GLN A 57 5.03 -13.06 4.30
CA GLN A 57 3.99 -13.10 3.27
C GLN A 57 3.59 -11.70 2.80
N TYR A 58 3.61 -10.72 3.71
CA TYR A 58 3.39 -9.32 3.37
C TYR A 58 4.49 -8.79 2.45
N PHE A 59 5.75 -9.13 2.70
CA PHE A 59 6.88 -8.75 1.84
C PHE A 59 6.81 -9.41 0.46
N ASP A 60 6.36 -10.66 0.37
CA ASP A 60 6.14 -11.31 -0.93
C ASP A 60 5.03 -10.61 -1.73
N TYR A 61 3.93 -10.26 -1.07
CA TYR A 61 2.83 -9.53 -1.68
C TYR A 61 3.24 -8.12 -2.13
N ILE A 62 3.82 -7.31 -1.24
CA ILE A 62 4.23 -5.95 -1.57
C ILE A 62 5.33 -5.95 -2.65
N SER A 63 6.27 -6.91 -2.62
CA SER A 63 7.30 -7.03 -3.65
C SER A 63 6.69 -7.26 -5.04
N CYS A 64 5.63 -8.06 -5.14
CA CYS A 64 4.92 -8.25 -6.41
C CYS A 64 4.25 -6.95 -6.88
N VAL A 65 3.55 -6.25 -5.98
CA VAL A 65 2.88 -4.98 -6.28
C VAL A 65 3.90 -3.92 -6.69
N ASP A 66 4.98 -3.75 -5.93
CA ASP A 66 6.04 -2.79 -6.19
C ASP A 66 6.71 -3.03 -7.54
N LYS A 67 7.00 -4.30 -7.91
CA LYS A 67 7.51 -4.64 -9.25
C LYS A 67 6.56 -4.22 -10.37
N CYS A 68 5.25 -4.26 -10.13
CA CYS A 68 4.24 -3.83 -11.09
C CYS A 68 4.09 -2.30 -11.17
N VAL A 69 4.24 -1.60 -10.05
CA VAL A 69 4.07 -0.14 -9.93
C VAL A 69 5.33 0.64 -10.35
N ALA A 70 6.52 0.13 -10.05
CA ALA A 70 7.82 0.76 -10.29
C ALA A 70 7.99 1.40 -11.69
N PRO A 71 7.67 0.72 -12.81
CA PRO A 71 7.86 1.31 -14.14
C PRO A 71 6.86 2.43 -14.48
N LYS A 72 5.77 2.59 -13.71
CA LYS A 72 4.68 3.53 -14.02
C LYS A 72 4.71 4.76 -13.11
N LEU A 73 5.11 4.59 -11.85
CA LEU A 73 4.96 5.60 -10.81
C LEU A 73 5.67 6.91 -11.14
N PHE A 74 6.94 6.86 -11.53
CA PHE A 74 7.72 8.06 -11.84
C PHE A 74 7.34 8.75 -13.15
N GLY A 75 6.59 8.08 -14.04
CA GLY A 75 6.01 8.73 -15.21
C GLY A 75 4.73 9.51 -14.89
N ALA A 76 4.10 9.20 -13.75
CA ALA A 76 2.87 9.81 -13.28
C ALA A 76 3.19 11.05 -12.40
N LEU A 77 4.27 10.96 -11.61
CA LEU A 77 4.76 12.05 -10.76
C LEU A 77 5.40 13.17 -11.62
N LYS A 78 5.00 14.43 -11.39
CA LYS A 78 5.57 15.64 -12.01
C LYS A 78 6.49 16.38 -11.05
#